data_AF-A0A0K0WYQ8-F1
#
_entry.id   AF-A0A0K0WYQ8-F1
#
_cell.length_a   1.000
_cell.length_b   1.000
_cell.length_c   1.000
_cell.angle_alpha   90.00
_cell.angle_beta   90.00
_cell.angle_gamma   90.00
#
_symmetry.space_group_name_H-M   'P 1'
#
loop_
_entity.id
_entity.type
_entity.pdbx_description
1 polymer ?
#
loop_
_entity_poly.entity_id
_entity_poly.type
_entity_poly.pdbx_seq_one_letter_code
_entity_poly.pdbx_strand_id
1 'polypeptide(L)'
;NLTYYGSRIFSTWNRKMPGANKSARTYWASDAYTSRKPVYQMTPHDEWDVDGIHQRILTEQKMGATERPLLTQFDRNGFSYTLDRTTGELLVAEKYDTEVNWATNVDMVKRSLTYGLPLVQAKYSTDQNREDVNSKGICPAALGPEDHQPAAYSPKTSLFYVPTNHVCMDWEPF
;
A
#
# COMPACT_ATOMS: atom_id res chain seq x y z
N ASN A 1 8.60 4.94 -22.15
CA ASN A 1 9.12 6.08 -21.37
C ASN A 1 8.15 6.34 -20.23
N LEU A 2 8.19 5.55 -19.14
CA LEU A 2 7.18 5.60 -18.07
C LEU A 2 7.78 6.16 -16.78
N THR A 3 7.10 7.13 -16.18
CA THR A 3 7.34 7.66 -14.83
C THR A 3 6.34 7.03 -13.87
N TYR A 4 6.81 6.60 -12.69
CA TYR A 4 6.00 5.94 -11.66
C TYR A 4 5.92 6.79 -10.39
N TYR A 5 4.71 7.00 -9.88
CA TYR A 5 4.46 7.76 -8.65
C TYR A 5 3.14 7.30 -8.00
N GLY A 6 2.89 7.72 -6.75
CA GLY A 6 1.68 7.40 -6.01
C GLY A 6 0.86 8.63 -5.64
N SER A 7 -0.42 8.41 -5.34
CA SER A 7 -1.32 9.45 -4.83
C SER A 7 -1.53 9.36 -3.31
N ARG A 8 -1.63 10.54 -2.66
CA ARG A 8 -2.01 10.70 -1.25
C ARG A 8 -3.51 10.43 -1.01
N ILE A 9 -3.94 10.60 0.23
CA ILE A 9 -5.33 10.59 0.68
C ILE A 9 -6.09 11.70 -0.04
N PHE A 10 -7.38 11.48 -0.28
CA PHE A 10 -8.29 12.58 -0.58
C PHE A 10 -8.84 13.13 0.73
N SER A 11 -8.45 14.36 1.03
CA SER A 11 -9.07 15.26 2.01
C SER A 11 -9.10 14.78 3.47
N THR A 12 -10.27 14.46 4.01
CA THR A 12 -10.55 14.46 5.45
C THR A 12 -10.24 13.13 6.11
N TRP A 13 -9.89 13.20 7.39
CA TRP A 13 -9.69 12.05 8.26
C TRP A 13 -11.05 11.56 8.82
N ASN A 14 -12.06 12.44 8.83
CA ASN A 14 -13.48 12.15 9.03
C ASN A 14 -14.11 11.59 7.73
N ARG A 15 -14.93 10.55 7.84
CA ARG A 15 -15.26 9.55 6.81
C ARG A 15 -16.61 9.66 6.13
N LYS A 16 -17.21 10.86 6.02
CA LYS A 16 -18.48 11.04 5.28
C LYS A 16 -18.40 10.85 3.74
N MET A 17 -17.35 10.19 3.22
CA MET A 17 -17.18 9.89 1.79
C MET A 17 -17.32 8.38 1.54
N PRO A 18 -18.52 7.90 1.15
CA PRO A 18 -18.73 6.50 0.82
C PRO A 18 -17.99 6.11 -0.47
N GLY A 19 -17.56 4.84 -0.54
CA GLY A 19 -16.95 4.25 -1.72
C GLY A 19 -15.43 4.17 -1.67
N ALA A 20 -14.83 3.66 -2.75
CA ALA A 20 -13.40 3.33 -2.82
C ALA A 20 -12.46 4.55 -2.84
N ASN A 21 -13.00 5.78 -2.92
CA ASN A 21 -12.24 7.03 -2.96
C ASN A 21 -11.16 7.04 -4.06
N LYS A 22 -11.47 6.43 -5.22
CA LYS A 22 -10.57 6.40 -6.37
C LYS A 22 -10.37 7.83 -6.88
N SER A 23 -9.14 8.25 -7.21
CA SER A 23 -7.88 7.50 -7.28
C SER A 23 -6.86 7.82 -6.14
N ALA A 24 -7.27 7.87 -4.87
CA ALA A 24 -6.34 8.00 -3.74
C ALA A 24 -5.59 6.69 -3.51
N ARG A 25 -4.40 6.76 -2.88
CA ARG A 25 -3.58 5.57 -2.55
C ARG A 25 -3.36 4.66 -3.76
N THR A 26 -3.23 5.26 -4.93
CA THR A 26 -3.17 4.58 -6.21
C THR A 26 -1.78 4.75 -6.80
N TYR A 27 -1.21 3.65 -7.26
CA TYR A 27 -0.07 3.65 -8.15
C TYR A 27 -0.48 4.20 -9.51
N TRP A 28 0.38 5.06 -10.05
CA TRP A 28 0.25 5.60 -11.38
C TRP A 28 1.49 5.31 -12.23
N ALA A 29 1.25 4.98 -13.49
CA ALA A 29 2.25 5.06 -14.54
C ALA A 29 1.84 6.16 -15.53
N SER A 30 2.76 7.07 -15.85
CA SER A 30 2.54 8.12 -16.85
C SER A 30 3.64 8.12 -17.89
N ASP A 31 3.27 8.23 -19.16
CA ASP A 31 4.21 8.66 -20.20
C ASP A 31 4.39 10.18 -20.12
N ALA A 32 5.60 10.68 -20.41
CA ALA A 32 5.91 12.10 -20.43
C ALA A 32 5.04 12.92 -21.40
N TYR A 33 4.33 12.26 -22.33
CA TYR A 33 3.66 12.93 -23.45
C TYR A 33 2.13 12.85 -23.49
N THR A 34 1.46 11.80 -22.98
CA THR A 34 0.06 11.56 -23.44
C THR A 34 -0.98 10.97 -22.47
N SER A 35 -0.66 10.33 -21.33
CA SER A 35 -1.71 9.98 -20.33
C SER A 35 -1.16 9.41 -19.02
N ARG A 36 -1.88 9.67 -17.92
CA ARG A 36 -1.76 8.97 -16.62
C ARG A 36 -2.67 7.74 -16.61
N LYS A 37 -2.13 6.57 -16.27
CA LYS A 37 -2.91 5.32 -16.10
C LYS A 37 -2.88 4.88 -14.64
N PRO A 38 -4.04 4.69 -13.99
CA PRO A 38 -4.08 4.06 -12.67
C PRO A 38 -3.75 2.57 -12.86
N VAL A 39 -2.92 2.01 -11.99
CA VAL A 39 -2.54 0.59 -12.10
C VAL A 39 -3.08 -0.21 -10.93
N TYR A 40 -2.89 0.28 -9.71
CA TYR A 40 -3.26 -0.47 -8.53
C TYR A 40 -3.56 0.46 -7.35
N GLN A 41 -4.68 0.25 -6.66
CA GLN A 41 -5.04 0.99 -5.46
C GLN A 41 -4.77 0.11 -4.24
N MET A 42 -3.82 0.52 -3.40
CA MET A 42 -3.28 -0.30 -2.30
C MET A 42 -4.21 -0.31 -1.09
N THR A 43 -4.79 0.86 -0.76
CA THR A 43 -5.70 1.03 0.37
C THR A 43 -6.99 1.73 -0.12
N PRO A 44 -7.94 0.98 -0.70
CA PRO A 44 -9.27 1.50 -1.01
C PRO A 44 -10.00 1.89 0.28
N HIS A 45 -10.72 3.00 0.26
CA HIS A 45 -11.45 3.49 1.44
C HIS A 45 -10.54 3.56 2.69
N ASP A 46 -9.32 4.11 2.53
CA ASP A 46 -8.29 4.14 3.57
C ASP A 46 -8.73 4.78 4.89
N GLU A 47 -8.86 4.02 5.99
CA GLU A 47 -9.30 4.32 7.38
C GLU A 47 -8.27 4.94 8.33
N TRP A 48 -7.01 5.02 7.93
CA TRP A 48 -5.90 5.14 8.90
C TRP A 48 -4.84 6.18 8.54
N ASP A 49 -5.08 7.00 7.52
CA ASP A 49 -4.09 7.91 6.94
C ASP A 49 -2.77 7.24 6.52
N VAL A 50 -2.85 6.04 5.94
CA VAL A 50 -1.68 5.34 5.43
C VAL A 50 -1.28 5.75 4.01
N ASP A 51 -0.52 6.85 3.83
CA ASP A 51 -0.16 7.34 2.47
C ASP A 51 0.67 6.44 1.61
N GLY A 52 0.15 6.10 0.43
CA GLY A 52 0.88 5.43 -0.64
C GLY A 52 1.68 6.37 -1.53
N ILE A 53 2.54 7.22 -0.96
CA ILE A 53 3.44 8.11 -1.72
C ILE A 53 4.90 7.66 -1.76
N HIS A 54 5.24 6.57 -1.08
CA HIS A 54 6.61 6.04 -0.92
C HIS A 54 7.31 5.77 -2.24
N GLN A 55 8.64 5.71 -2.23
CA GLN A 55 9.43 5.44 -3.43
C GLN A 55 9.01 4.14 -4.14
N ARG A 56 9.22 4.13 -5.45
CA ARG A 56 8.99 2.99 -6.32
C ARG A 56 10.33 2.51 -6.83
N ILE A 57 10.82 1.40 -6.30
CA ILE A 57 12.15 0.90 -6.62
C ILE A 57 12.02 -0.05 -7.82
N LEU A 58 12.60 0.36 -8.95
CA LEU A 58 12.59 -0.42 -10.18
C LEU A 58 13.74 -1.41 -10.14
N THR A 59 13.45 -2.68 -10.41
CA THR A 59 14.45 -3.75 -10.42
C THR A 59 14.20 -4.72 -11.57
N GLU A 60 15.25 -5.40 -12.02
CA GLU A 60 15.14 -6.63 -12.80
C GLU A 60 15.49 -7.78 -11.85
N GLN A 61 14.54 -8.67 -11.61
CA GLN A 61 14.78 -9.83 -10.74
C GLN A 61 14.16 -11.09 -11.34
N LYS A 62 14.76 -12.22 -11.01
CA LYS A 62 14.23 -13.52 -11.39
C LYS A 62 13.07 -13.88 -10.47
N MET A 63 11.88 -14.07 -11.03
CA MET A 63 10.73 -14.63 -10.34
C MET A 63 10.39 -15.98 -10.95
N GLY A 64 10.66 -17.05 -10.20
CA GLY A 64 10.61 -18.41 -10.72
C GLY A 64 11.68 -18.64 -11.79
N ALA A 65 11.29 -19.03 -13.00
CA ALA A 65 12.20 -19.28 -14.12
C ALA A 65 12.46 -18.04 -14.99
N THR A 66 11.75 -16.94 -14.76
CA THR A 66 11.70 -15.79 -15.69
C THR A 66 12.29 -14.54 -15.04
N GLU A 67 13.16 -13.82 -15.75
CA GLU A 67 13.52 -12.45 -15.37
C GLU A 67 12.34 -11.52 -15.64
N ARG A 68 11.98 -10.71 -14.65
CA ARG A 68 10.83 -9.82 -14.73
C ARG A 68 11.23 -8.37 -14.46
N PRO A 69 10.63 -7.43 -15.22
CA PRO A 69 10.72 -6.01 -14.93
C PRO A 69 9.82 -5.67 -13.75
N LEU A 70 10.41 -5.54 -12.57
CA LEU A 70 9.68 -5.34 -11.32
C LEU A 70 9.67 -3.89 -10.87
N LEU A 71 8.66 -3.57 -10.10
CA LEU A 71 8.56 -2.41 -9.24
C LEU A 71 8.15 -2.85 -7.85
N THR A 72 8.95 -2.48 -6.85
CA THR A 72 8.66 -2.77 -5.45
C THR A 72 8.42 -1.47 -4.69
N GLN A 73 7.39 -1.48 -3.84
CA GLN A 73 7.04 -0.39 -2.94
C GLN A 73 6.77 -0.97 -1.56
N PHE A 74 7.25 -0.28 -0.54
CA PHE A 74 6.92 -0.53 0.85
C PHE A 74 5.97 0.58 1.27
N ASP A 75 4.73 0.23 1.59
CA ASP A 75 3.67 1.20 1.81
C ASP A 75 3.50 1.50 3.30
N ARG A 76 3.00 2.71 3.62
CA ARG A 76 2.65 3.11 4.99
C ARG A 76 1.69 2.12 5.64
N ASN A 77 0.87 1.44 4.85
CA ASN A 77 -0.08 0.46 5.34
C ASN A 77 0.59 -0.84 5.86
N GLY A 78 1.91 -0.97 5.78
CA GLY A 78 2.67 -2.10 6.29
C GLY A 78 2.72 -3.32 5.38
N PHE A 79 2.17 -3.22 4.17
CA PHE A 79 2.36 -4.18 3.09
C PHE A 79 3.44 -3.70 2.12
N SER A 80 4.24 -4.65 1.67
CA SER A 80 5.16 -4.52 0.55
C SER A 80 4.48 -5.05 -0.69
N TYR A 81 4.52 -4.28 -1.76
CA TYR A 81 3.89 -4.59 -3.03
C TYR A 81 4.96 -4.73 -4.10
N THR A 82 4.98 -5.88 -4.77
CA THR A 82 5.80 -6.09 -5.97
C THR A 82 4.87 -6.29 -7.17
N LEU A 83 5.03 -5.43 -8.17
CA LEU A 83 4.27 -5.46 -9.41
C LEU A 83 5.19 -5.70 -10.60
N ASP A 84 4.66 -6.36 -11.64
CA ASP A 84 5.23 -6.26 -12.96
C ASP A 84 5.00 -4.83 -13.48
N ARG A 85 6.07 -4.06 -13.66
CA ARG A 85 5.93 -2.63 -13.99
C ARG A 85 5.46 -2.38 -15.43
N THR A 86 5.50 -3.42 -16.28
CA THR A 86 5.05 -3.31 -17.68
C THR A 86 3.58 -3.61 -17.83
N THR A 87 3.07 -4.62 -17.12
CA THR A 87 1.66 -5.05 -17.20
C THR A 87 0.80 -4.46 -16.09
N GLY A 88 1.40 -4.09 -14.96
CA GLY A 88 0.69 -3.72 -13.75
C GLY A 88 0.19 -4.91 -12.93
N GLU A 89 0.57 -6.14 -13.28
CA GLU A 89 0.19 -7.34 -12.54
C GLU A 89 0.76 -7.28 -11.12
N LEU A 90 -0.11 -7.42 -10.11
CA LEU A 90 0.29 -7.61 -8.72
C LEU A 90 0.87 -9.02 -8.54
N LEU A 91 2.14 -9.10 -8.14
CA LEU A 91 2.87 -10.36 -8.01
C LEU A 91 3.05 -10.78 -6.55
N VAL A 92 3.34 -9.82 -5.67
CA VAL A 92 3.52 -10.04 -4.22
C VAL A 92 2.86 -8.91 -3.46
N ALA A 93 2.18 -9.24 -2.37
CA ALA A 93 1.57 -8.29 -1.44
C ALA A 93 1.63 -8.84 -0.02
N GLU A 94 2.76 -8.61 0.67
CA GLU A 94 3.06 -9.25 1.95
C GLU A 94 3.42 -8.22 3.02
N LYS A 95 3.10 -8.53 4.27
CA LYS A 95 3.48 -7.68 5.41
C LYS A 95 5.00 -7.65 5.55
N TYR A 96 5.57 -6.47 5.75
CA TYR A 96 7.00 -6.30 6.03
C TYR A 96 7.29 -5.87 7.49
N ASP A 97 6.24 -5.70 8.29
CA ASP A 97 6.27 -5.66 9.76
C ASP A 97 5.26 -6.69 10.27
N THR A 98 5.68 -7.53 11.23
CA THR A 98 4.86 -8.61 11.79
C THR A 98 3.70 -8.12 12.65
N GLU A 99 3.77 -6.91 13.19
CA GLU A 99 2.72 -6.36 14.06
C GLU A 99 1.54 -5.76 13.28
N VAL A 100 1.64 -5.63 11.95
CA VAL A 100 0.57 -5.10 11.11
C VAL A 100 -0.71 -5.93 11.29
N ASN A 101 -1.77 -5.28 11.77
CA ASN A 101 -3.00 -5.97 12.21
C ASN A 101 -4.29 -5.43 11.58
N TRP A 102 -4.29 -4.24 10.97
CA TRP A 102 -5.51 -3.65 10.39
C TRP A 102 -6.14 -4.50 9.28
N ALA A 103 -5.34 -5.27 8.54
CA ALA A 103 -5.78 -6.27 7.58
C ALA A 103 -5.10 -7.62 7.85
N THR A 104 -5.78 -8.72 7.50
CA THR A 104 -5.22 -10.07 7.61
C THR A 104 -4.14 -10.30 6.55
N ASN A 105 -4.49 -10.10 5.29
CA ASN A 105 -3.63 -10.18 4.11
C ASN A 105 -4.24 -9.37 2.96
N VAL A 106 -3.51 -9.24 1.85
CA VAL A 106 -4.07 -8.85 0.55
C VAL A 106 -4.56 -10.12 -0.16
N ASP A 107 -5.77 -10.11 -0.69
CA ASP A 107 -6.32 -11.27 -1.38
C ASP A 107 -5.64 -11.45 -2.75
N MET A 108 -4.81 -12.49 -2.87
CA MET A 108 -4.06 -12.80 -4.09
C MET A 108 -4.75 -13.85 -4.97
N VAL A 109 -5.99 -14.25 -4.65
CA VAL A 109 -6.74 -15.24 -5.45
C VAL A 109 -7.32 -14.57 -6.70
N LYS A 110 -6.69 -14.76 -7.86
CA LYS A 110 -7.05 -14.09 -9.15
C LYS A 110 -8.54 -14.13 -9.55
N ARG A 111 -9.28 -15.16 -9.13
CA ARG A 111 -10.71 -15.33 -9.42
C ARG A 111 -11.65 -14.74 -8.35
N SER A 112 -11.08 -14.24 -7.25
CA SER A 112 -11.84 -13.65 -6.16
C SER A 112 -12.38 -12.28 -6.55
N LEU A 113 -13.58 -11.95 -6.08
CA LEU A 113 -14.16 -10.61 -6.23
C LEU A 113 -13.36 -9.55 -5.47
N THR A 114 -12.58 -9.97 -4.47
CA THR A 114 -11.71 -9.13 -3.66
C THR A 114 -10.25 -9.21 -4.07
N TYR A 115 -9.93 -9.78 -5.25
CA TYR A 115 -8.55 -9.87 -5.74
C TYR A 115 -7.84 -8.50 -5.70
N GLY A 116 -6.64 -8.49 -5.12
CA GLY A 116 -5.81 -7.32 -4.91
C GLY A 116 -6.28 -6.42 -3.77
N LEU A 117 -7.30 -6.78 -3.00
CA LEU A 117 -7.80 -5.95 -1.90
C LEU A 117 -7.27 -6.44 -0.55
N PRO A 118 -6.86 -5.53 0.36
CA PRO A 118 -6.63 -5.86 1.76
C PRO A 118 -7.92 -6.33 2.44
N LEU A 119 -7.84 -7.44 3.17
CA LEU A 119 -8.95 -8.00 3.94
C LEU A 119 -8.96 -7.37 5.35
N VAL A 120 -9.68 -6.25 5.47
CA VAL A 120 -9.78 -5.43 6.69
C VAL A 120 -10.34 -6.22 7.86
N GLN A 121 -9.70 -6.09 9.03
CA GLN A 121 -10.18 -6.66 10.29
C GLN A 121 -11.12 -5.68 10.99
N ALA A 122 -12.38 -6.07 11.17
CA ALA A 122 -13.43 -5.26 11.80
C ALA A 122 -12.99 -4.62 13.13
N LYS A 123 -12.24 -5.36 13.96
CA LYS A 123 -11.72 -4.88 15.25
C LYS A 123 -10.88 -3.60 15.14
N TYR A 124 -10.12 -3.44 14.06
CA TYR A 124 -9.19 -2.33 13.85
C TYR A 124 -9.69 -1.33 12.80
N SER A 125 -10.92 -1.53 12.30
CA SER A 125 -11.59 -0.65 11.35
C SER A 125 -12.22 0.51 12.09
N THR A 126 -11.74 1.73 11.81
CA THR A 126 -12.28 2.97 12.41
C THR A 126 -13.68 3.27 11.87
N ASP A 127 -13.98 2.86 10.63
CA ASP A 127 -15.31 2.99 10.03
C ASP A 127 -16.33 2.06 10.71
N GLN A 128 -15.97 0.78 10.87
CA GLN A 128 -16.87 -0.21 11.49
C GLN A 128 -17.08 0.03 12.99
N ASN A 129 -16.08 0.60 13.68
CA ASN A 129 -16.18 0.98 15.09
C ASN A 129 -17.01 2.25 15.32
N ARG A 130 -17.31 3.02 14.27
CA ARG A 130 -18.13 4.25 14.21
C ARG A 130 -17.42 5.52 14.65
N GLU A 131 -17.99 6.65 14.25
CA GLU A 131 -17.61 8.01 14.68
C GLU A 131 -17.68 8.12 16.22
N ASP A 132 -16.80 8.95 16.78
CA ASP A 132 -16.67 9.20 18.23
C ASP A 132 -16.38 7.95 19.07
N VAL A 133 -15.80 6.90 18.45
CA VAL A 133 -15.35 5.68 19.12
C VAL A 133 -13.87 5.47 18.91
N ASN A 134 -13.13 5.44 20.02
CA ASN A 134 -11.70 5.18 20.00
C ASN A 134 -11.40 3.70 19.66
N SER A 135 -10.89 3.48 18.45
CA SER A 135 -10.39 2.20 17.95
C SER A 135 -8.95 1.98 18.43
N LYS A 136 -8.74 0.96 19.26
CA LYS A 136 -7.47 0.80 19.99
C LYS A 136 -6.54 -0.26 19.41
N GLY A 137 -5.24 -0.01 19.54
CA GLY A 137 -4.18 -0.97 19.20
C GLY A 137 -4.08 -1.27 17.71
N ILE A 138 -4.35 -0.28 16.87
CA ILE A 138 -4.20 -0.38 15.41
C ILE A 138 -2.70 -0.32 15.08
N CYS A 139 -2.23 -1.32 14.36
CA CYS A 139 -0.86 -1.37 13.86
C CYS A 139 -0.90 -1.50 12.33
N PRO A 140 -0.21 -0.61 11.59
CA PRO A 140 0.68 0.45 12.10
C PRO A 140 -0.09 1.70 12.56
N ALA A 141 0.62 2.64 13.19
CA ALA A 141 0.15 4.02 13.35
C ALA A 141 0.02 4.73 11.99
N ALA A 142 -0.59 5.92 11.95
CA ALA A 142 -0.75 6.72 10.72
C ALA A 142 0.56 7.02 9.99
N LEU A 143 1.68 7.12 10.73
CA LEU A 143 3.02 7.27 10.16
C LEU A 143 3.55 6.01 9.44
N GLY A 144 2.88 4.86 9.61
CA GLY A 144 3.22 3.55 9.04
C GLY A 144 4.58 2.97 9.47
N PRO A 145 4.89 1.73 9.08
CA PRO A 145 6.22 1.17 9.27
C PRO A 145 7.25 1.84 8.36
N GLU A 146 6.85 2.67 7.41
CA GLU A 146 7.72 3.53 6.62
C GLU A 146 6.96 4.83 6.30
N ASP A 147 7.60 5.99 6.27
CA ASP A 147 6.96 7.28 5.92
C ASP A 147 7.60 7.94 4.68
N HIS A 148 8.62 8.79 4.89
CA HIS A 148 9.28 9.52 3.80
C HIS A 148 10.70 9.00 3.51
N GLN A 149 11.24 8.19 4.44
CA GLN A 149 12.59 7.66 4.36
C GLN A 149 12.68 6.60 3.23
N PRO A 150 13.58 6.75 2.25
CA PRO A 150 13.64 5.82 1.14
C PRO A 150 14.36 4.52 1.51
N ALA A 151 13.78 3.40 1.13
CA ALA A 151 14.45 2.10 1.10
C ALA A 151 15.51 2.03 -0.02
N ALA A 152 16.51 1.17 0.16
CA ALA A 152 17.56 0.90 -0.80
C ALA A 152 17.48 -0.54 -1.33
N TYR A 153 17.95 -0.76 -2.56
CA TYR A 153 18.09 -2.10 -3.15
C TYR A 153 19.55 -2.35 -3.54
N SER A 154 20.06 -3.55 -3.25
CA SER A 154 21.37 -4.00 -3.71
C SER A 154 21.21 -5.13 -4.73
N PRO A 155 21.63 -4.94 -6.00
CA PRO A 155 21.56 -6.00 -7.02
C PRO A 155 22.53 -7.15 -6.74
N LYS A 156 23.53 -6.97 -5.87
CA LYS A 156 24.47 -8.04 -5.48
C LYS A 156 23.85 -9.03 -4.51
N THR A 157 23.04 -8.53 -3.58
CA THR A 157 22.36 -9.36 -2.57
C THR A 157 20.94 -9.71 -2.98
N SER A 158 20.37 -9.02 -3.97
CA SER A 158 18.95 -9.09 -4.33
C SER A 158 18.04 -8.83 -3.13
N LEU A 159 18.41 -7.86 -2.29
CA LEU A 159 17.70 -7.51 -1.06
C LEU A 159 17.35 -6.02 -1.05
N PHE A 160 16.20 -5.74 -0.44
CA PHE A 160 15.79 -4.40 -0.04
C PHE A 160 16.17 -4.15 1.41
N TYR A 161 16.68 -2.94 1.68
CA TYR A 161 17.04 -2.45 3.01
C TYR A 161 16.08 -1.31 3.32
N VAL A 162 15.16 -1.57 4.23
CA VAL A 162 14.02 -0.69 4.52
C VAL A 162 14.18 -0.11 5.93
N PRO A 163 14.33 1.22 6.08
CA PRO A 163 14.38 1.86 7.39
C PRO A 163 12.97 1.97 7.98
N THR A 164 12.62 1.03 8.85
CA THR A 164 11.25 0.92 9.36
C THR A 164 11.02 1.64 10.70
N ASN A 165 9.79 2.10 10.90
CA ASN A 165 9.21 2.45 12.18
C ASN A 165 8.52 1.23 12.80
N HIS A 166 8.34 1.23 14.12
CA HIS A 166 7.60 0.18 14.83
C HIS A 166 6.67 0.81 15.87
N VAL A 167 5.57 1.38 15.39
CA VAL A 167 4.65 2.20 16.19
C VAL A 167 3.20 1.85 15.84
N CYS A 168 2.36 1.76 16.86
CA CYS A 168 0.91 1.53 16.75
C CYS A 168 0.12 2.75 17.28
N MET A 169 -1.19 2.78 17.05
CA MET A 169 -2.05 3.90 17.43
C MET A 169 -3.39 3.46 18.02
N ASP A 170 -3.96 4.35 18.83
CA ASP A 170 -5.38 4.42 19.12
C ASP A 170 -5.95 5.57 18.28
N TRP A 171 -7.10 5.37 17.63
CA TRP A 171 -7.67 6.34 16.70
C TRP A 171 -9.16 6.53 16.92
N GLU A 172 -9.59 7.77 17.10
CA GLU A 172 -11.00 8.15 17.22
C GLU A 172 -11.36 9.09 16.05
N PRO A 173 -12.14 8.61 15.06
CA PRO A 173 -12.64 9.48 14.01
C PRO A 173 -13.76 10.36 14.58
N PHE A 174 -13.60 11.68 14.50
CA PHE A 174 -14.64 12.69 14.73
C PHE A 174 -15.34 13.02 13.41
#